data_AF-A0A965GVI0-F1
#
_entry.id   AF-A0A965GVI0-F1
#
_cell.length_a   1.000
_cell.length_b   1.000
_cell.length_c   1.000
_cell.angle_alpha   90.00
_cell.angle_beta   90.00
_cell.angle_gamma   90.00
#
_symmetry.space_group_name_H-M   'P 1'
#
loop_
_entity.id
_entity.type
_entity.pdbx_description
1 polymer ?
#
loop_
_entity_poly.entity_id
_entity_poly.type
_entity_poly.pdbx_seq_one_letter_code
_entity_poly.pdbx_strand_id
1 'polypeptide(L)'
;MYGQWLVNPDSVDKEWQPILERYHQIKLGQPVTPAPVVSAPVVSTPPAVETTQTVSVPLVAKTTRVEPKPQPIPAQAPANSATEVSEEAEDQINILKGMSKTLAANMDASLSIPTATSVRAIPAKLLIDNRIVINSHLGRTRGGKVSFTHIIGYAIIRALKEFPSQNFYYEEVDGKPAAVSPANINFGLAIDIPKPDGTRALLVPNI
;
A
#
# COMPACT_ATOMS: atom_id res chain seq x y z
N MET A 1 2.54 33.73 -11.95
CA MET A 1 1.14 34.01 -11.54
C MET A 1 1.06 34.80 -10.23
N TYR A 2 1.21 34.22 -9.03
CA TYR A 2 1.02 34.99 -7.77
C TYR A 2 1.95 36.21 -7.60
N GLY A 3 3.24 36.07 -7.93
CA GLY A 3 4.19 37.19 -7.88
C GLY A 3 3.92 38.30 -8.91
N GLN A 4 3.26 37.98 -10.04
CA GLN A 4 2.87 38.96 -11.06
C GLN A 4 1.60 39.71 -10.64
N TRP A 5 0.64 39.00 -10.04
CA TRP A 5 -0.56 39.58 -9.43
C TRP A 5 -0.24 40.59 -8.32
N LEU A 6 0.79 40.34 -7.50
CA LEU A 6 1.26 41.29 -6.47
C LEU A 6 1.80 42.61 -7.05
N VAL A 7 2.32 42.59 -8.28
CA VAL A 7 2.88 43.77 -8.95
C VAL A 7 1.81 44.49 -9.77
N ASN A 8 0.93 43.74 -10.44
CA ASN A 8 -0.23 44.26 -11.16
C ASN A 8 -1.39 43.25 -11.11
N PRO A 9 -2.49 43.55 -10.39
CA PRO A 9 -3.65 42.65 -10.26
C PRO A 9 -4.36 42.32 -11.59
N ASP A 10 -4.26 43.18 -12.59
CA ASP A 10 -4.89 43.00 -13.91
C ASP A 10 -4.03 42.13 -14.85
N SER A 11 -2.83 41.71 -14.42
CA SER A 11 -1.95 40.83 -15.20
C SER A 11 -2.38 39.36 -15.22
N VAL A 12 -3.43 39.01 -14.47
CA VAL A 12 -3.94 37.65 -14.35
C VAL A 12 -5.42 37.64 -14.74
N ASP A 13 -5.85 36.57 -15.41
CA ASP A 13 -7.25 36.35 -15.78
C ASP A 13 -8.20 36.55 -14.59
N LYS A 14 -9.34 37.21 -14.85
CA LYS A 14 -10.33 37.58 -13.81
C LYS A 14 -10.84 36.38 -12.99
N GLU A 15 -10.89 35.20 -13.60
CA GLU A 15 -11.29 33.95 -12.93
C GLU A 15 -10.33 33.53 -11.81
N TRP A 16 -9.07 33.97 -11.84
CA TRP A 16 -8.04 33.60 -10.87
C TRP A 16 -7.85 34.64 -9.75
N GLN A 17 -8.32 35.87 -9.92
CA GLN A 17 -8.25 36.92 -8.90
C GLN A 17 -8.85 36.51 -7.55
N PRO A 18 -10.08 35.95 -7.45
CA PRO A 18 -10.65 35.56 -6.14
C PRO A 18 -9.86 34.43 -5.44
N ILE A 19 -9.18 33.58 -6.22
CA ILE A 19 -8.34 32.50 -5.69
C ILE A 19 -7.04 33.08 -5.13
N LEU A 20 -6.41 34.03 -5.84
CA LEU A 20 -5.16 34.66 -5.41
C LEU A 20 -5.35 35.60 -4.21
N GLU A 21 -6.49 36.31 -4.14
CA GLU A 21 -6.88 37.11 -2.98
C GLU A 21 -7.05 36.25 -1.73
N ARG A 22 -7.77 35.13 -1.83
CA ARG A 22 -7.92 34.17 -0.73
C ARG A 22 -6.57 33.60 -0.30
N TYR A 23 -5.70 33.26 -1.26
CA TYR A 23 -4.36 32.78 -0.97
C TYR A 23 -3.50 33.85 -0.27
N HIS A 24 -3.64 35.13 -0.64
CA HIS A 24 -2.97 36.24 0.04
C HIS A 24 -3.47 36.47 1.47
N GLN A 25 -4.78 36.38 1.71
CA GLN A 25 -5.37 36.48 3.05
C GLN A 25 -4.90 35.35 3.98
N ILE A 26 -4.80 34.11 3.45
CA ILE A 26 -4.23 32.97 4.18
C ILE A 26 -2.76 33.21 4.51
N LYS A 27 -1.98 33.76 3.57
CA LYS A 27 -0.56 34.09 3.78
C LYS A 27 -0.35 35.18 4.85
N LEU A 28 -1.32 36.09 4.98
CA LEU A 28 -1.32 37.17 5.99
C LEU A 28 -1.92 36.74 7.34
N GLY A 29 -2.33 35.47 7.50
CA GLY A 29 -2.88 34.95 8.75
C GLY A 29 -4.25 35.54 9.14
N GLN A 30 -4.99 36.09 8.17
CA GLN A 30 -6.32 36.66 8.42
C GLN A 30 -7.40 35.56 8.39
N PRO A 31 -8.42 35.63 9.26
CA PRO A 31 -9.50 34.65 9.29
C PRO A 31 -10.33 34.71 8.01
N VAL A 32 -10.36 33.61 7.24
CA VAL A 32 -11.14 33.48 6.00
C VAL A 32 -12.52 32.86 6.29
N THR A 33 -13.59 33.56 5.92
CA THR A 33 -14.97 33.05 5.97
C THR A 33 -15.24 32.14 4.76
N PRO A 34 -15.82 30.93 4.90
CA PRO A 34 -16.14 30.08 3.75
C PRO A 34 -17.42 30.58 3.04
N ALA A 35 -17.32 30.83 1.73
CA ALA A 35 -18.45 31.16 0.85
C ALA A 35 -18.36 30.34 -0.46
N PRO A 36 -19.48 30.18 -1.20
CA PRO A 36 -19.87 28.92 -1.85
C PRO A 36 -19.10 28.60 -3.13
N VAL A 37 -19.08 27.30 -3.45
CA VAL A 37 -18.60 26.75 -4.74
C VAL A 37 -19.45 27.32 -5.88
N VAL A 38 -18.83 28.15 -6.72
CA VAL A 38 -19.40 28.60 -7.99
C VAL A 38 -18.96 27.65 -9.09
N SER A 39 -19.93 27.00 -9.71
CA SER A 39 -19.79 26.11 -10.88
C SER A 39 -19.33 26.91 -12.09
N ALA A 40 -18.33 26.42 -12.82
CA ALA A 40 -17.85 26.99 -14.08
C ALA A 40 -18.94 26.97 -15.18
N PRO A 41 -19.00 27.96 -16.09
CA PRO A 41 -19.92 27.94 -17.23
C PRO A 41 -19.32 27.10 -18.36
N VAL A 42 -20.08 26.13 -18.88
CA VAL A 42 -19.74 25.41 -20.10
C VAL A 42 -20.35 26.16 -21.28
N VAL A 43 -19.50 26.45 -22.27
CA VAL A 43 -19.74 27.24 -23.48
C VAL A 43 -20.80 26.61 -24.38
N SER A 44 -21.67 27.46 -24.93
CA SER A 44 -22.74 27.18 -25.87
C SER A 44 -22.23 26.93 -27.31
N THR A 45 -22.77 25.92 -28.00
CA THR A 45 -22.73 25.77 -29.47
C THR A 45 -24.18 25.69 -30.01
N PRO A 46 -24.53 26.40 -31.10
CA PRO A 46 -25.87 26.36 -31.72
C PRO A 46 -25.87 25.43 -32.98
N PRO A 47 -27.00 25.21 -33.69
CA PRO A 47 -27.80 23.99 -33.60
C PRO A 47 -27.88 23.17 -34.91
N ALA A 48 -28.31 21.91 -34.82
CA ALA A 48 -28.77 21.12 -35.97
C ALA A 48 -30.14 20.49 -35.65
N VAL A 49 -30.95 20.41 -36.70
CA VAL A 49 -32.42 20.35 -36.75
C VAL A 49 -32.97 18.93 -36.60
N GLU A 50 -34.12 18.85 -35.90
CA GLU A 50 -35.26 17.90 -35.91
C GLU A 50 -35.08 16.42 -36.31
N THR A 51 -35.67 15.50 -35.52
CA THR A 51 -36.92 14.78 -35.87
C THR A 51 -37.40 13.90 -34.69
N THR A 52 -38.64 14.17 -34.26
CA THR A 52 -39.74 13.31 -33.76
C THR A 52 -39.46 11.85 -33.35
N GLN A 53 -39.78 11.47 -32.11
CA GLN A 53 -40.92 10.61 -31.76
C GLN A 53 -40.87 10.14 -30.28
N THR A 54 -42.01 10.30 -29.63
CA THR A 54 -42.38 9.80 -28.31
C THR A 54 -42.60 8.28 -28.35
N VAL A 55 -41.84 7.52 -27.55
CA VAL A 55 -42.34 6.26 -26.96
C VAL A 55 -41.83 6.16 -25.53
N SER A 56 -42.79 6.22 -24.61
CA SER A 56 -42.66 5.96 -23.18
C SER A 56 -42.34 4.49 -22.93
N VAL A 57 -41.15 4.21 -22.40
CA VAL A 57 -40.87 2.96 -21.68
C VAL A 57 -40.03 3.34 -20.45
N PRO A 58 -40.51 3.11 -19.21
CA PRO A 58 -39.69 3.38 -18.04
C PRO A 58 -38.56 2.34 -18.00
N LEU A 59 -37.33 2.80 -18.20
CA LEU A 59 -36.14 1.98 -18.01
C LEU A 59 -35.96 1.77 -16.50
N VAL A 60 -36.54 0.69 -15.98
CA VAL A 60 -36.34 0.26 -14.60
C VAL A 60 -34.90 -0.24 -14.47
N ALA A 61 -34.02 0.61 -13.95
CA ALA A 61 -32.71 0.19 -13.48
C ALA A 61 -32.91 -0.82 -12.34
N LYS A 62 -32.69 -2.11 -12.61
CA LYS A 62 -32.54 -3.14 -11.58
C LYS A 62 -31.21 -2.91 -10.86
N THR A 63 -31.20 -1.96 -9.93
CA THR A 63 -30.21 -1.97 -8.86
C THR A 63 -30.66 -3.02 -7.85
N THR A 64 -29.94 -4.13 -7.73
CA THR A 64 -30.00 -4.98 -6.54
C THR A 64 -29.52 -4.13 -5.37
N ARG A 65 -30.46 -3.44 -4.73
CA ARG A 65 -30.27 -2.79 -3.44
C ARG A 65 -30.57 -3.86 -2.41
N VAL A 66 -29.52 -4.54 -1.95
CA VAL A 66 -29.63 -5.31 -0.71
C VAL A 66 -29.81 -4.29 0.41
N GLU A 67 -31.00 -4.26 1.00
CA GLU A 67 -31.27 -3.43 2.16
C GLU A 67 -30.37 -3.87 3.33
N PRO A 68 -29.76 -2.93 4.07
CA PRO A 68 -28.99 -3.25 5.25
C PRO A 68 -29.93 -3.89 6.29
N LYS A 69 -29.70 -5.18 6.58
CA LYS A 69 -30.38 -5.87 7.68
C LYS A 69 -29.89 -5.22 8.99
N PRO A 70 -30.77 -4.76 9.89
CA PRO A 70 -30.36 -4.15 11.14
C PRO A 70 -29.55 -5.16 11.95
N GLN A 71 -28.26 -4.86 12.12
CA GLN A 71 -27.38 -5.62 12.98
C GLN A 71 -27.74 -5.25 14.43
N PRO A 72 -28.05 -6.22 15.31
CA PRO A 72 -28.49 -5.92 16.66
C PRO A 72 -27.41 -5.16 17.43
N ILE A 73 -27.86 -4.14 18.16
CA ILE A 73 -27.04 -3.34 19.07
C ILE A 73 -26.50 -4.28 20.16
N PRO A 74 -25.22 -4.18 20.59
CA PRO A 74 -24.57 -5.11 21.54
C PRO A 74 -25.20 -5.24 22.94
N ALA A 75 -26.37 -4.66 23.20
CA ALA A 75 -26.98 -4.57 24.53
C ALA A 75 -28.04 -5.64 24.84
N GLN A 76 -28.36 -6.55 23.91
CA GLN A 76 -29.19 -7.73 24.18
C GLN A 76 -28.48 -9.01 23.69
N ALA A 77 -27.44 -9.42 24.42
CA ALA A 77 -27.01 -10.82 24.43
C ALA A 77 -27.85 -11.56 25.49
N PRO A 78 -28.45 -12.72 25.19
CA PRO A 78 -28.99 -13.60 26.22
C PRO A 78 -27.85 -13.97 27.19
N ALA A 79 -28.08 -13.81 28.49
CA ALA A 79 -27.20 -14.33 29.53
C ALA A 79 -27.27 -15.85 29.52
N ASN A 80 -26.58 -16.47 28.56
CA ASN A 80 -26.36 -17.90 28.56
C ASN A 80 -25.26 -18.22 29.56
N SER A 81 -25.71 -18.82 30.66
CA SER A 81 -25.06 -19.89 31.40
C SER A 81 -23.60 -19.68 31.74
N ALA A 82 -23.35 -19.48 33.03
CA ALA A 82 -22.04 -19.66 33.66
C ALA A 82 -21.30 -20.85 33.00
N THR A 83 -20.19 -20.53 32.34
CA THR A 83 -19.23 -21.52 31.89
C THR A 83 -18.78 -22.26 33.15
N GLU A 84 -19.18 -23.52 33.28
CA GLU A 84 -18.53 -24.44 34.20
C GLU A 84 -17.04 -24.36 33.90
N VAL A 85 -16.28 -23.97 34.92
CA VAL A 85 -14.82 -23.96 34.91
C VAL A 85 -14.40 -25.40 34.72
N SER A 86 -14.20 -25.77 33.46
CA SER A 86 -13.72 -27.07 33.05
C SER A 86 -12.25 -27.12 33.39
N GLU A 87 -11.91 -28.11 34.21
CA GLU A 87 -10.63 -28.82 34.36
C GLU A 87 -9.36 -28.00 34.10
N GLU A 88 -8.55 -27.87 35.15
CA GLU A 88 -7.18 -27.34 35.14
C GLU A 88 -6.44 -27.81 33.88
N ALA A 89 -6.31 -26.93 32.89
CA ALA A 89 -5.66 -27.25 31.63
C ALA A 89 -4.18 -27.57 31.89
N GLU A 90 -3.79 -28.82 31.69
CA GLU A 90 -2.39 -29.25 31.85
C GLU A 90 -1.51 -28.73 30.71
N ASP A 91 -0.22 -28.48 31.03
CA ASP A 91 0.78 -28.03 30.06
C ASP A 91 1.08 -29.11 29.02
N GLN A 92 0.89 -28.78 27.73
CA GLN A 92 1.27 -29.66 26.62
C GLN A 92 2.67 -29.33 26.10
N ILE A 93 3.61 -30.26 26.26
CA ILE A 93 4.99 -30.12 25.79
C ILE A 93 5.12 -30.69 24.38
N ASN A 94 5.40 -29.84 23.38
CA ASN A 94 5.66 -30.26 22.00
C ASN A 94 7.12 -29.99 21.59
N ILE A 95 7.87 -31.05 21.33
CA ILE A 95 9.30 -30.96 20.97
C ILE A 95 9.44 -30.53 19.50
N LEU A 96 10.13 -29.41 19.28
CA LEU A 96 10.41 -28.89 17.94
C LEU A 96 11.33 -29.83 17.14
N LYS A 97 10.97 -30.10 15.88
CA LYS A 97 11.70 -30.98 14.96
C LYS A 97 11.83 -30.35 13.58
N GLY A 98 12.89 -30.72 12.84
CA GLY A 98 13.10 -30.30 11.45
C GLY A 98 13.18 -28.78 11.27
N MET A 99 12.34 -28.22 10.41
CA MET A 99 12.36 -26.80 10.04
C MET A 99 12.11 -25.86 11.22
N SER A 100 11.20 -26.20 12.14
CA SER A 100 10.90 -25.33 13.30
C SER A 100 12.07 -25.25 14.28
N LYS A 101 12.80 -26.36 14.47
CA LYS A 101 14.04 -26.37 15.26
C LYS A 101 15.13 -25.49 14.62
N THR A 102 15.27 -25.55 13.31
CA THR A 102 16.28 -24.75 12.57
C THR A 102 15.93 -23.26 12.62
N LEU A 103 14.65 -22.92 12.50
CA LEU A 103 14.18 -21.54 12.66
C LEU A 103 14.52 -21.01 14.05
N ALA A 104 14.22 -21.77 15.10
CA ALA A 104 14.55 -21.36 16.48
C ALA A 104 16.06 -21.09 16.65
N ALA A 105 16.92 -21.99 16.17
CA ALA A 105 18.36 -21.81 16.23
C ALA A 105 18.85 -20.55 15.49
N ASN A 106 18.27 -20.23 14.32
CA ASN A 106 18.60 -19.01 13.59
C ASN A 106 18.10 -17.74 14.29
N MET A 107 16.93 -17.80 14.92
CA MET A 107 16.41 -16.69 15.73
C MET A 107 17.28 -16.43 16.95
N ASP A 108 17.75 -17.49 17.62
CA ASP A 108 18.68 -17.35 18.76
C ASP A 108 20.01 -16.73 18.33
N ALA A 109 20.55 -17.16 17.17
CA ALA A 109 21.77 -16.56 16.61
C ALA A 109 21.59 -15.07 16.29
N SER A 110 20.40 -14.66 15.83
CA SER A 110 20.11 -13.27 15.48
C SER A 110 20.18 -12.29 16.66
N LEU A 111 20.04 -12.77 17.90
CA LEU A 111 20.08 -11.92 19.11
C LEU A 111 21.43 -11.21 19.30
N SER A 112 22.51 -11.75 18.73
CA SER A 112 23.84 -11.17 18.79
C SER A 112 24.03 -9.95 17.88
N ILE A 113 23.12 -9.74 16.91
CA ILE A 113 23.25 -8.70 15.90
C ILE A 113 22.53 -7.43 16.38
N PRO A 114 23.23 -6.30 16.57
CA PRO A 114 22.59 -5.04 16.95
C PRO A 114 21.77 -4.49 15.77
N THR A 115 20.45 -4.57 15.86
CA THR A 115 19.55 -4.11 14.79
C THR A 115 19.22 -2.63 14.92
N ALA A 116 19.56 -1.83 13.90
CA ALA A 116 19.11 -0.45 13.76
C ALA A 116 18.01 -0.37 12.69
N THR A 117 16.80 0.07 13.08
CA THR A 117 15.64 0.11 12.18
C THR A 117 15.29 1.54 11.79
N SER A 118 15.11 1.78 10.49
CA SER A 118 14.53 3.02 9.97
C SER A 118 13.31 2.70 9.12
N VAL A 119 12.31 3.59 9.13
CA VAL A 119 11.04 3.40 8.42
C VAL A 119 10.74 4.62 7.57
N ARG A 120 10.32 4.39 6.33
CA ARG A 120 9.85 5.43 5.42
C ARG A 120 8.54 5.00 4.76
N ALA A 121 7.57 5.91 4.72
CA ALA A 121 6.36 5.71 3.95
C ALA A 121 6.58 6.05 2.47
N ILE A 122 6.15 5.16 1.57
CA ILE A 122 6.21 5.36 0.12
C ILE A 122 4.79 5.25 -0.43
N PRO A 123 4.29 6.25 -1.19
CA PRO A 123 2.96 6.17 -1.78
C PRO A 123 2.88 5.05 -2.82
N ALA A 124 1.93 4.13 -2.66
CA ALA A 124 1.82 2.95 -3.52
C ALA A 124 1.12 3.21 -4.86
N LYS A 125 0.45 4.37 -5.04
CA LYS A 125 -0.36 4.64 -6.23
C LYS A 125 0.45 4.50 -7.54
N LEU A 126 1.61 5.14 -7.61
CA LEU A 126 2.48 5.05 -8.79
C LEU A 126 2.95 3.61 -9.03
N LEU A 127 3.20 2.85 -7.97
CA LEU A 127 3.62 1.45 -8.05
C LEU A 127 2.49 0.58 -8.64
N ILE A 128 1.25 0.81 -8.22
CA ILE A 128 0.05 0.14 -8.76
C ILE A 128 -0.14 0.48 -10.24
N ASP A 129 -0.13 1.76 -10.59
CA ASP A 129 -0.37 2.24 -11.96
C ASP A 129 0.71 1.68 -12.90
N ASN A 130 1.99 1.76 -12.52
CA ASN A 130 3.10 1.19 -13.30
C ASN A 130 3.01 -0.34 -13.45
N ARG A 131 2.63 -1.05 -12.38
CA ARG A 131 2.45 -2.50 -12.44
C ARG A 131 1.34 -2.91 -13.41
N ILE A 132 0.25 -2.15 -13.47
CA ILE A 132 -0.85 -2.40 -14.42
C ILE A 132 -0.35 -2.24 -15.86
N VAL A 133 0.37 -1.15 -16.14
CA VAL A 133 0.95 -0.90 -17.47
C VAL A 133 1.91 -2.03 -17.89
N ILE A 134 2.83 -2.42 -16.99
CA ILE A 134 3.77 -3.51 -17.23
C ILE A 134 3.03 -4.82 -17.53
N ASN A 135 2.06 -5.20 -16.70
CA ASN A 135 1.33 -6.46 -16.89
C ASN A 135 0.45 -6.44 -18.15
N SER A 136 -0.13 -5.30 -18.51
CA SER A 136 -0.86 -5.13 -19.76
C SER A 136 0.04 -5.33 -20.98
N HIS A 137 1.29 -4.84 -20.92
CA HIS A 137 2.27 -5.05 -21.98
C HIS A 137 2.74 -6.51 -22.04
N LEU A 138 3.06 -7.12 -20.90
CA LEU A 138 3.48 -8.53 -20.83
C LEU A 138 2.40 -9.49 -21.34
N GLY A 139 1.13 -9.23 -20.99
CA GLY A 139 0.00 -10.03 -21.46
C GLY A 139 -0.21 -10.00 -22.98
N ARG A 140 0.29 -8.96 -23.68
CA ARG A 140 0.19 -8.82 -25.15
C ARG A 140 1.43 -9.31 -25.90
N THR A 141 2.53 -9.57 -25.20
CA THR A 141 3.83 -9.88 -25.83
C THR A 141 4.27 -11.30 -25.49
N ARG A 142 5.11 -11.45 -24.46
CA ARG A 142 5.78 -12.71 -24.11
C ARG A 142 5.03 -13.53 -23.05
N GLY A 143 3.89 -13.02 -22.57
CA GLY A 143 3.17 -13.56 -21.42
C GLY A 143 3.87 -13.27 -20.09
N GLY A 144 3.35 -13.86 -19.02
CA GLY A 144 3.84 -13.68 -17.65
C GLY A 144 3.15 -12.56 -16.88
N LYS A 145 3.46 -12.48 -15.59
CA LYS A 145 2.86 -11.52 -14.65
C LYS A 145 3.90 -11.09 -13.64
N VAL A 146 3.97 -9.78 -13.43
CA VAL A 146 4.81 -9.14 -12.42
C VAL A 146 3.96 -8.87 -11.19
N SER A 147 4.45 -9.24 -10.01
CA SER A 147 3.89 -8.86 -8.70
C SER A 147 4.62 -7.65 -8.12
N PHE A 148 4.09 -7.07 -7.04
CA PHE A 148 4.78 -5.99 -6.32
C PHE A 148 6.15 -6.43 -5.80
N THR A 149 6.25 -7.67 -5.32
CA THR A 149 7.51 -8.27 -4.87
C THR A 149 8.59 -8.25 -5.94
N HIS A 150 8.24 -8.45 -7.22
CA HIS A 150 9.23 -8.39 -8.31
C HIS A 150 9.76 -6.97 -8.50
N ILE A 151 8.89 -5.97 -8.46
CA ILE A 151 9.28 -4.55 -8.61
C ILE A 151 10.16 -4.12 -7.44
N ILE A 152 9.75 -4.48 -6.21
CA ILE A 152 10.49 -4.16 -4.99
C ILE A 152 11.83 -4.89 -4.95
N GLY A 153 11.86 -6.19 -5.22
CA GLY A 153 13.08 -6.99 -5.27
C GLY A 153 14.07 -6.45 -6.30
N TYR A 154 13.60 -6.12 -7.51
CA TYR A 154 14.44 -5.50 -8.53
C TYR A 154 15.02 -4.16 -8.05
N ALA A 155 14.21 -3.31 -7.41
CA ALA A 155 14.67 -2.04 -6.87
C ALA A 155 15.73 -2.23 -5.76
N ILE A 156 15.56 -3.21 -4.88
CA ILE A 156 16.54 -3.54 -3.83
C ILE A 156 17.87 -3.98 -4.46
N ILE A 157 17.85 -4.88 -5.44
CA ILE A 157 19.06 -5.32 -6.15
C ILE A 157 19.76 -4.14 -6.83
N ARG A 158 19.01 -3.23 -7.45
CA ARG A 158 19.56 -2.01 -8.06
C ARG A 158 20.21 -1.11 -7.01
N ALA A 159 19.57 -0.95 -5.85
CA ALA A 159 20.12 -0.18 -4.74
C ALA A 159 21.40 -0.82 -4.18
N LEU A 160 21.46 -2.14 -4.01
CA LEU A 160 22.66 -2.85 -3.54
C LEU A 160 23.83 -2.73 -4.53
N LYS A 161 23.56 -2.60 -5.83
CA LYS A 161 24.60 -2.31 -6.84
C LYS A 161 25.16 -0.88 -6.72
N GLU A 162 24.34 0.08 -6.31
CA GLU A 162 24.75 1.47 -6.11
C GLU A 162 25.40 1.68 -4.73
N PHE A 163 24.99 0.91 -3.73
CA PHE A 163 25.53 0.91 -2.37
C PHE A 163 26.08 -0.47 -1.98
N PRO A 164 27.21 -0.93 -2.54
CA PRO A 164 27.76 -2.27 -2.28
C PRO A 164 28.08 -2.53 -0.81
N SER A 165 28.36 -1.49 -0.03
CA SER A 165 28.63 -1.58 1.42
C SER A 165 27.48 -2.18 2.23
N GLN A 166 26.28 -2.26 1.66
CA GLN A 166 25.11 -2.87 2.29
C GLN A 166 25.02 -4.39 2.04
N ASN A 167 25.85 -4.95 1.15
CA ASN A 167 25.94 -6.39 0.89
C ASN A 167 27.22 -6.96 1.52
N PHE A 168 27.36 -6.86 2.83
CA PHE A 168 28.49 -7.39 3.60
C PHE A 168 27.97 -8.25 4.74
N TYR A 169 28.80 -9.18 5.21
CA TYR A 169 28.51 -9.92 6.44
C TYR A 169 29.75 -10.01 7.32
N TYR A 170 29.53 -10.18 8.62
CA TYR A 170 30.59 -10.38 9.60
C TYR A 170 30.91 -11.87 9.73
N GLU A 171 32.19 -12.19 9.79
CA GLU A 171 32.68 -13.55 10.03
C GLU A 171 33.96 -13.48 10.87
N GLU A 172 34.23 -14.53 11.64
CA GLU A 172 35.52 -14.70 12.31
C GLU A 172 36.38 -15.67 11.51
N VAL A 173 37.37 -15.14 10.80
CA VAL A 173 38.30 -15.93 10.00
C VAL A 173 39.59 -16.11 10.82
N ASP A 174 39.94 -17.35 11.13
CA ASP A 174 41.10 -17.70 11.97
C ASP A 174 41.12 -16.98 13.32
N GLY A 175 39.94 -16.82 13.93
CA GLY A 175 39.77 -16.14 15.23
C GLY A 175 39.93 -14.62 15.17
N LYS A 176 39.93 -14.03 13.96
CA LYS A 176 40.00 -12.58 13.76
C LYS A 176 38.69 -12.05 13.17
N PRO A 177 38.16 -10.93 13.67
CA PRO A 177 36.98 -10.30 13.12
C PRO A 177 37.24 -9.83 11.69
N ALA A 178 36.37 -10.23 10.75
CA ALA A 178 36.46 -9.86 9.35
C ALA A 178 35.10 -9.38 8.82
N ALA A 179 35.15 -8.36 7.96
CA ALA A 179 34.01 -7.96 7.15
C ALA A 179 34.18 -8.57 5.75
N VAL A 180 33.28 -9.46 5.37
CA VAL A 180 33.34 -10.16 4.09
C VAL A 180 32.46 -9.45 3.07
N SER A 181 33.03 -9.18 1.89
CA SER A 181 32.32 -8.65 0.72
C SER A 181 32.08 -9.80 -0.27
N PRO A 182 30.85 -10.33 -0.39
CA PRO A 182 30.54 -11.36 -1.36
C PRO A 182 30.64 -10.82 -2.79
N ALA A 183 31.08 -11.66 -3.73
CA ALA A 183 31.13 -11.31 -5.15
C ALA A 183 29.74 -11.18 -5.81
N ASN A 184 28.74 -11.82 -5.22
CA ASN A 184 27.39 -11.93 -5.76
C ASN A 184 26.37 -11.35 -4.77
N ILE A 185 25.24 -10.89 -5.28
CA ILE A 185 24.09 -10.50 -4.45
C ILE A 185 23.10 -11.65 -4.52
N ASN A 186 22.84 -12.30 -3.38
CA ASN A 186 21.83 -13.35 -3.25
C ASN A 186 20.65 -12.77 -2.46
N PHE A 187 19.52 -12.55 -3.12
CA PHE A 187 18.37 -11.91 -2.48
C PHE A 187 17.42 -12.95 -1.90
N GLY A 188 17.41 -13.05 -0.57
CA GLY A 188 16.50 -13.92 0.17
C GLY A 188 15.06 -13.41 0.13
N LEU A 189 14.10 -14.30 -0.19
CA LEU A 189 12.68 -14.01 -0.18
C LEU A 189 11.98 -14.87 0.87
N ALA A 190 11.60 -14.27 2.00
CA ALA A 190 10.82 -14.96 3.01
C ALA A 190 9.41 -15.29 2.47
N ILE A 191 9.08 -16.57 2.44
CA ILE A 191 7.79 -17.09 2.00
C ILE A 191 7.18 -17.95 3.09
N ASP A 192 5.85 -17.90 3.16
CA ASP A 192 5.08 -18.83 3.96
C ASP A 192 4.52 -19.93 3.05
N ILE A 193 4.68 -21.18 3.49
CA ILE A 193 4.23 -22.37 2.79
C ILE A 193 3.22 -23.13 3.66
N PRO A 194 1.99 -23.38 3.17
CA PRO A 194 1.05 -24.27 3.84
C PRO A 194 1.52 -25.71 3.72
N LYS A 195 1.39 -26.48 4.80
CA LYS A 195 1.68 -27.91 4.84
C LYS A 195 0.39 -28.75 4.69
N PRO A 196 0.51 -30.02 4.28
CA PRO A 196 -0.64 -30.93 4.19
C PRO A 196 -1.38 -31.14 5.53
N ASP A 197 -0.68 -30.97 6.66
CA ASP A 197 -1.23 -31.10 8.01
C ASP A 197 -2.04 -29.86 8.46
N GLY A 198 -2.19 -28.85 7.60
CA GLY A 198 -2.89 -27.60 7.91
C GLY A 198 -2.03 -26.56 8.64
N THR A 199 -0.82 -26.90 9.05
CA THR A 199 0.14 -25.94 9.63
C THR A 199 0.85 -25.14 8.53
N ARG A 200 1.55 -24.07 8.91
CA ARG A 200 2.34 -23.24 7.98
C ARG A 200 3.82 -23.29 8.32
N ALA A 201 4.68 -23.06 7.34
CA ALA A 201 6.13 -23.01 7.51
C ALA A 201 6.74 -21.77 6.85
N LEU A 202 7.69 -21.15 7.53
CA LEU A 202 8.54 -20.11 6.97
C LEU A 202 9.72 -20.75 6.23
N LEU A 203 9.95 -20.33 4.98
CA LEU A 203 11.11 -20.69 4.18
C LEU A 203 11.70 -19.42 3.54
N VAL A 204 13.02 -19.40 3.31
CA VAL A 204 13.70 -18.28 2.66
C VAL A 204 14.57 -18.79 1.49
N PRO A 205 14.00 -19.00 0.29
CA PRO A 205 14.80 -19.17 -0.93
C PRO A 205 15.57 -17.89 -1.26
N ASN A 206 16.64 -18.01 -2.06
CA ASN A 206 17.34 -16.88 -2.65
C ASN A 206 17.28 -16.90 -4.18
N ILE A 207 17.41 -15.71 -4.78
CA ILE A 207 17.49 -15.47 -6.23
C ILE A 207 18.75 -14.65 -6.51
#